data_AF-A0A0R1XSM7-F1
#
_entry.id   AF-A0A0R1XSM7-F1
#
_cell.length_a   1.000
_cell.length_b   1.000
_cell.length_c   1.000
_cell.angle_alpha   90.00
_cell.angle_beta   90.00
_cell.angle_gamma   90.00
#
_symmetry.space_group_name_H-M   'P 1'
#
loop_
_entity.id
_entity.type
_entity.pdbx_description
1 polymer ?
#
loop_
_entity_poly.entity_id
_entity_poly.type
_entity_poly.pdbx_seq_one_letter_code
_entity_poly.pdbx_strand_id
1 'polypeptide(L)'
;MLDMVAVPGDTPASTISGIIADESAIGVQNNKATAVRVIPATSQKVGEDINFGGLFGHAPIMAVNPSSAADFIARGGRIPAPIHSFKN
;
A
#
# COMPACT_ATOMS: atom_id res chain seq x y z
N MET A 1 -8.10 3.85 -4.01
CA MET A 1 -8.00 2.39 -4.23
C MET A 1 -6.68 2.15 -4.91
N LEU A 2 -5.85 1.30 -4.32
CA LEU A 2 -4.54 0.94 -4.85
C LEU A 2 -4.58 -0.55 -5.21
N ASP A 3 -4.69 -0.85 -6.49
CA ASP A 3 -4.97 -2.21 -6.95
C ASP A 3 -3.97 -2.64 -8.04
N MET A 4 -3.60 -3.92 -8.05
CA MET A 4 -2.61 -4.48 -8.98
C MET A 4 -1.29 -3.70 -9.01
N VAL A 5 -0.82 -3.24 -7.85
CA VAL A 5 0.42 -2.48 -7.75
C VAL A 5 1.59 -3.42 -7.49
N ALA A 6 2.45 -3.60 -8.49
CA ALA A 6 3.69 -4.35 -8.34
C ALA A 6 4.80 -3.48 -7.74
N VAL A 7 5.47 -4.00 -6.72
CA VAL A 7 6.60 -3.36 -6.01
C VAL A 7 7.80 -4.30 -5.96
N PRO A 8 9.03 -3.81 -5.70
CA PRO A 8 10.20 -4.67 -5.54
C PRO A 8 9.98 -5.75 -4.49
N GLY A 9 10.39 -6.98 -4.78
CA GLY A 9 10.16 -8.12 -3.88
C GLY A 9 10.90 -8.04 -2.54
N ASP A 10 11.92 -7.18 -2.44
CA ASP A 10 12.66 -6.85 -1.22
C ASP A 10 12.03 -5.67 -0.45
N THR A 11 10.87 -5.16 -0.88
CA THR A 11 10.15 -4.12 -0.15
C THR A 11 9.85 -4.59 1.29
N PRO A 12 10.31 -3.87 2.33
CA PRO A 12 10.10 -4.29 3.71
C PRO A 12 8.62 -4.38 4.06
N ALA A 13 8.25 -5.36 4.89
CA ALA A 13 6.89 -5.52 5.38
C ALA A 13 6.34 -4.24 6.04
N SER A 14 7.20 -3.51 6.78
CA SER A 14 6.85 -2.21 7.36
C SER A 14 6.43 -1.17 6.32
N THR A 15 7.09 -1.15 5.16
CA THR A 15 6.75 -0.23 4.06
C THR A 15 5.40 -0.61 3.45
N ILE A 16 5.15 -1.91 3.23
CA ILE A 16 3.84 -2.39 2.76
C ILE A 16 2.73 -2.05 3.78
N SER A 17 2.98 -2.24 5.08
CA SER A 17 2.04 -1.84 6.13
C SER A 17 1.78 -0.33 6.13
N GLY A 18 2.80 0.49 5.85
CA GLY A 18 2.66 1.93 5.68
C GLY A 18 1.71 2.29 4.53
N ILE A 19 1.88 1.68 3.36
CA ILE A 19 1.00 1.86 2.20
C ILE A 19 -0.45 1.50 2.55
N ILE A 20 -0.67 0.40 3.28
CA ILE A 20 -2.01 -0.01 3.72
C ILE A 20 -2.59 1.00 4.71
N ALA A 21 -1.79 1.49 5.66
CA ALA A 21 -2.21 2.48 6.64
C ALA A 21 -2.64 3.80 5.98
N ASP A 22 -1.89 4.29 4.98
CA ASP A 22 -2.22 5.51 4.25
C ASP A 22 -3.56 5.40 3.50
N GLU A 23 -3.75 4.34 2.72
CA GLU A 23 -5.01 4.13 1.98
C GLU A 23 -6.20 3.89 2.92
N SER A 24 -5.97 3.21 4.05
CA SER A 24 -6.99 3.03 5.08
C SER A 24 -7.36 4.36 5.72
N ALA A 25 -6.39 5.23 6.02
CA ALA A 25 -6.64 6.55 6.59
C ALA A 25 -7.46 7.43 5.62
N ILE A 26 -7.14 7.40 4.32
CA ILE A 26 -7.93 8.09 3.28
C ILE A 26 -9.38 7.57 3.27
N GLY A 27 -9.57 6.25 3.32
CA GLY A 27 -10.91 5.64 3.33
C GLY A 27 -11.71 6.01 4.57
N VAL A 28 -11.12 5.83 5.75
CA VAL A 28 -11.73 6.13 7.04
C VAL A 28 -12.09 7.60 7.18
N GLN A 29 -11.17 8.53 6.84
CA GLN A 29 -11.41 9.96 6.96
C GLN A 29 -12.52 10.46 6.04
N ASN A 30 -12.59 9.90 4.83
CA ASN A 30 -13.54 10.31 3.80
C ASN A 30 -14.83 9.48 3.76
N ASN A 31 -15.00 8.53 4.68
CA ASN A 31 -16.12 7.58 4.68
C ASN A 31 -16.29 6.88 3.31
N LYS A 32 -15.18 6.41 2.75
CA LYS A 32 -15.14 5.67 1.48
C LYS A 32 -14.56 4.29 1.71
N ALA A 33 -15.15 3.29 1.05
CA ALA A 33 -14.53 1.98 0.95
C ALA A 33 -13.27 2.09 0.08
N THR A 34 -12.15 1.64 0.64
CA THR A 34 -10.85 1.59 -0.03
C THR A 34 -10.30 0.17 0.03
N ALA A 35 -9.37 -0.14 -0.86
CA ALA A 35 -8.72 -1.45 -0.93
C ALA A 35 -7.27 -1.28 -1.37
N VAL A 36 -6.43 -2.19 -0.90
CA VAL A 36 -5.01 -2.29 -1.25
C VAL A 36 -4.70 -3.69 -1.73
N ARG A 37 -4.19 -3.82 -2.95
CA ARG A 37 -3.55 -5.03 -3.49
C ARG A 37 -2.16 -4.66 -4.01
N VAL A 38 -1.17 -4.90 -3.16
CA VAL A 38 0.25 -4.75 -3.47
C VAL A 38 0.84 -6.12 -3.74
N ILE A 39 1.68 -6.21 -4.77
CA ILE A 39 2.27 -7.46 -5.26
C ILE A 39 3.80 -7.31 -5.22
N PRO A 40 4.48 -7.90 -4.21
CA PRO A 40 5.93 -7.94 -4.19
C PRO A 40 6.46 -8.87 -5.28
N ALA A 41 7.13 -8.31 -6.29
CA ALA A 41 7.71 -9.05 -7.40
C ALA A 41 9.14 -9.49 -7.04
N THR A 42 9.30 -10.76 -6.66
CA THR A 42 10.57 -11.30 -6.14
C THR A 42 11.65 -11.54 -7.20
N SER A 43 11.27 -11.63 -8.48
CA SER A 43 12.16 -12.06 -9.56
C SER A 43 12.57 -10.94 -10.52
N GLN A 44 12.02 -9.74 -10.37
CA GLN A 44 12.16 -8.64 -11.31
C GLN A 44 12.52 -7.34 -10.59
N LYS A 45 13.08 -6.39 -11.33
CA LYS A 45 13.58 -5.10 -10.81
C LYS A 45 12.62 -3.95 -11.13
N VAL A 46 12.82 -2.82 -10.43
CA VAL A 46 12.11 -1.56 -10.73
C VAL A 46 12.22 -1.23 -12.22
N GLY A 47 11.07 -0.91 -12.83
CA GLY A 47 10.97 -0.60 -14.25
C GLY A 47 10.78 -1.82 -15.17
N GLU A 48 10.95 -3.04 -14.66
CA GLU A 48 10.57 -4.26 -15.38
C GLU A 48 9.09 -4.57 -15.18
N ASP A 49 8.52 -5.40 -16.06
CA ASP A 49 7.12 -5.86 -15.98
C ASP A 49 7.03 -7.27 -15.37
N ILE A 50 6.04 -7.46 -14.49
CA ILE A 50 5.60 -8.79 -14.07
C ILE A 50 4.35 -9.19 -14.86
N ASN A 51 4.38 -10.39 -15.46
CA ASN A 51 3.27 -10.95 -16.21
C ASN A 51 2.50 -11.97 -15.36
N PHE A 52 1.23 -11.69 -15.08
CA PHE A 52 0.33 -12.55 -14.31
C PHE A 52 -0.42 -13.56 -15.19
N GLY A 53 -0.29 -13.43 -16.51
CA GLY A 53 -0.91 -14.29 -17.52
C GLY A 53 -2.39 -13.98 -17.76
N GLY A 54 -2.88 -14.44 -18.92
CA GLY A 54 -4.31 -14.51 -19.26
C GLY A 54 -5.11 -13.23 -18.93
N LEU A 55 -6.13 -13.39 -18.09
CA LEU A 55 -7.06 -12.33 -17.68
C LEU A 55 -6.46 -11.29 -16.72
N PHE A 56 -5.40 -11.63 -16.00
CA PHE A 56 -4.81 -10.76 -14.97
C PHE A 56 -3.78 -9.77 -15.52
N GLY A 57 -3.35 -9.95 -16.78
CA GLY A 57 -2.50 -8.99 -17.49
C GLY A 57 -1.07 -8.92 -16.94
N HIS A 58 -0.47 -7.73 -17.03
CA HIS A 58 0.87 -7.43 -16.54
C HIS A 58 0.86 -6.11 -15.75
N ALA A 59 1.88 -5.90 -14.92
CA ALA A 59 2.07 -4.63 -14.22
C ALA A 59 3.56 -4.26 -14.14
N PRO A 60 3.92 -2.98 -14.33
CA PRO A 60 5.27 -2.51 -14.14
C PRO A 60 5.62 -2.44 -12.67
N ILE A 61 6.86 -2.75 -12.33
CA ILE A 61 7.35 -2.71 -10.96
C ILE A 61 7.73 -1.28 -10.61
N MET A 62 6.93 -0.69 -9.73
CA MET A 62 7.06 0.70 -9.34
C MET A 62 8.03 0.84 -8.17
N ALA A 63 8.89 1.86 -8.22
CA ALA A 63 9.75 2.19 -7.10
C ALA A 63 8.92 2.55 -5.85
N VAL A 64 9.42 2.16 -4.68
CA VAL A 64 8.88 2.54 -3.38
C VAL A 64 9.80 3.55 -2.70
N ASN A 65 9.24 4.38 -1.82
CA ASN A 65 10.04 5.32 -1.03
C ASN A 65 11.03 4.55 -0.13
N PRO A 66 12.33 4.88 -0.13
CA PRO A 66 13.33 4.17 0.68
C PRO A 66 13.29 4.52 2.18
N SER A 67 12.52 5.54 2.57
CA SER A 67 12.39 5.96 3.97
C SER A 67 11.68 4.88 4.79
N SER A 68 12.16 4.65 6.01
CA SER A 68 11.61 3.60 6.87
C SER A 68 10.28 4.01 7.52
N ALA A 69 9.29 3.13 7.41
CA ALA A 69 8.04 3.19 8.17
C ALA A 69 8.07 2.34 9.46
N ALA A 70 9.21 1.71 9.78
CA ALA A 70 9.30 0.71 10.85
C ALA A 70 8.83 1.24 12.22
N ASP A 71 9.33 2.40 12.63
CA ASP A 71 8.97 2.99 13.93
C ASP A 71 7.48 3.32 14.02
N PHE A 72 6.88 3.80 12.93
CA PHE A 72 5.45 4.13 12.90
C PHE A 72 4.60 2.86 13.03
N ILE A 73 4.92 1.82 12.26
CA ILE A 73 4.19 0.55 12.26
C ILE A 73 4.38 -0.21 13.58
N ALA A 74 5.58 -0.16 14.16
CA ALA A 74 5.89 -0.81 15.43
C ALA A 74 5.11 -0.23 16.62
N ARG A 75 4.55 0.98 16.53
CA ARG A 75 3.70 1.55 17.60
C ARG A 75 2.50 0.66 17.91
N GLY A 76 1.98 -0.06 16.91
CA GLY A 76 0.82 -0.94 17.08
C GLY A 76 -0.39 -0.23 17.68
N GLY A 77 -1.30 -1.00 18.28
CA GLY A 77 -2.49 -0.47 18.94
C GLY A 77 -3.64 -0.17 17.98
N ARG A 78 -4.43 0.88 18.29
CA ARG A 78 -5.65 1.23 17.58
C ARG A 78 -5.69 2.72 17.25
N ILE A 79 -5.88 3.04 15.97
CA ILE A 79 -6.19 4.40 15.53
C ILE A 79 -7.67 4.68 15.86
N PRO A 80 -8.00 5.70 16.66
CA PRO A 80 -9.37 6.02 17.03
C PRO A 80 -10.17 6.55 15.82
N ALA A 81 -11.50 6.49 15.91
CA ALA A 81 -12.37 7.01 14.87
C ALA A 81 -12.18 8.53 14.69
N PRO A 82 -12.27 9.04 13.45
CA PRO A 82 -12.14 10.46 13.19
C PRO A 82 -13.31 11.26 13.80
N ILE A 83 -13.05 12.49 14.23
CA ILE A 83 -14.08 13.37 14.77
C ILE A 83 -14.92 13.92 13.60
N HIS A 84 -16.17 13.48 13.52
CA HIS A 84 -17.09 13.94 12.48
C HIS A 84 -17.65 15.36 12.72
N SER A 85 -17.59 15.86 13.97
CA SER A 85 -18.12 17.18 14.35
C SER A 85 -17.37 18.38 13.76
N PHE A 86 -16.17 18.19 13.19
CA PHE A 86 -15.40 19.25 12.52
C PHE A 86 -15.72 19.37 11.01
N LYS A 87 -16.72 18.65 10.52
CA LYS A 87 -17.25 18.79 9.16
C LYS A 87 -18.45 19.75 9.22
N ASN A 88 -18.19 21.06 9.32
CA ASN A 88 -19.20 22.12 9.15
C ASN A 88 -19.26 22.55 7.69
#